data_AF-A0A929F483-F1
#
_entry.id   AF-A0A929F483-F1
#
_cell.length_a   1.000
_cell.length_b   1.000
_cell.length_c   1.000
_cell.angle_alpha   90.00
_cell.angle_beta   90.00
_cell.angle_gamma   90.00
#
_symmetry.space_group_name_H-M   'P 1'
#
loop_
_entity.id
_entity.type
_entity.pdbx_description
1 polymer ?
#
loop_
_entity_poly.entity_id
_entity_poly.type
_entity_poly.pdbx_seq_one_letter_code
_entity_poly.pdbx_strand_id
1 'polypeptide(L)' 'QRQGIGTAITLYVIDWAKQESLSTIWLTVETKNYVAIALYRKVGFRRIGSSDGSWEMMLTLTQE' A
#
# COMPACT_ATOMS: atom_id res chain seq x y z
N GLN A 1 -3.08 9.07 16.88
CA GLN A 1 -2.69 8.09 15.81
C GLN A 1 -2.99 6.67 16.30
N ARG A 2 -3.15 5.67 15.40
CA ARG A 2 -3.43 4.23 15.68
C ARG A 2 -4.89 3.83 15.99
N GLN A 3 -5.89 4.58 15.53
CA GLN A 3 -7.30 4.19 15.63
C GLN A 3 -7.77 3.26 14.48
N GLY A 4 -6.84 2.64 13.73
CA GLY A 4 -7.17 1.78 12.59
C GLY A 4 -7.61 2.50 11.31
N ILE A 5 -7.77 3.83 11.31
CA ILE A 5 -8.24 4.60 10.15
C ILE A 5 -7.38 4.35 8.90
N GLY A 6 -6.05 4.39 9.01
CA GLY A 6 -5.17 4.10 7.88
C GLY A 6 -5.39 2.70 7.31
N THR A 7 -5.59 1.71 8.19
CA THR A 7 -5.92 0.34 7.77
C THR A 7 -7.27 0.26 7.06
N ALA A 8 -8.29 0.91 7.60
CA ALA A 8 -9.62 0.92 6.99
C ALA A 8 -9.60 1.55 5.59
N ILE A 9 -8.93 2.70 5.43
CA ILE A 9 -8.78 3.37 4.13
C ILE A 9 -8.00 2.49 3.15
N THR A 10 -6.86 1.91 3.56
CA THR A 10 -6.06 1.05 2.68
C THR A 10 -6.85 -0.17 2.22
N LEU A 11 -7.58 -0.83 3.12
CA LEU A 11 -8.42 -1.98 2.77
C LEU A 11 -9.56 -1.59 1.83
N TYR A 12 -10.22 -0.45 2.08
CA TYR A 12 -11.26 0.07 1.19
C TYR A 12 -10.74 0.33 -0.22
N VAL A 13 -9.57 0.97 -0.36
CA VAL A 13 -8.95 1.23 -1.67
C VAL A 13 -8.60 -0.07 -2.40
N ILE A 14 -8.09 -1.08 -1.68
CA ILE A 14 -7.78 -2.40 -2.26
C ILE A 14 -9.05 -3.09 -2.77
N ASP A 15 -10.14 -3.06 -1.98
CA ASP A 15 -11.42 -3.66 -2.37
C ASP A 15 -12.02 -2.96 -3.59
N TRP A 16 -12.04 -1.62 -3.58
CA TRP A 16 -12.46 -0.82 -4.71
C TRP A 16 -11.65 -1.14 -5.98
N ALA A 17 -10.32 -1.18 -5.87
CA ALA A 17 -9.46 -1.49 -7.03
C ALA A 17 -9.73 -2.88 -7.62
N LYS A 18 -10.08 -3.86 -6.78
CA LYS A 18 -10.50 -5.20 -7.24
C LYS A 18 -11.84 -5.16 -7.97
N GLN A 19 -12.82 -4.41 -7.45
CA GLN A 19 -14.13 -4.23 -8.09
C GLN A 19 -13.99 -3.57 -9.47
N GLU A 20 -13.08 -2.61 -9.60
CA GLU A 20 -12.74 -1.94 -10.86
C GLU A 20 -11.81 -2.77 -11.78
N SER A 21 -11.50 -4.02 -11.43
CA SER A 21 -10.61 -4.90 -12.19
C SER A 21 -9.21 -4.30 -12.47
N LEU A 22 -8.70 -3.47 -11.55
CA LEU A 22 -7.35 -2.95 -11.63
C LEU A 22 -6.34 -4.04 -11.27
N SER A 23 -5.23 -4.09 -12.01
CA SER A 23 -4.21 -5.12 -11.79
C SER A 23 -3.24 -4.78 -10.66
N THR A 24 -3.07 -3.49 -10.34
CA THR A 24 -1.99 -3.01 -9.50
C THR A 24 -2.35 -1.71 -8.77
N ILE A 25 -1.88 -1.57 -7.53
CA ILE A 25 -1.83 -0.30 -6.79
C ILE A 25 -0.37 0.07 -6.52
N TRP A 26 -0.02 1.33 -6.74
CA TRP A 26 1.31 1.88 -6.50
C TRP A 26 1.25 3.08 -5.54
N LEU A 27 2.27 3.23 -4.70
CA LEU A 27 2.41 4.38 -3.80
C LEU A 27 3.88 4.68 -3.49
N THR A 28 4.14 5.90 -3.02
CA THR A 28 5.38 6.24 -2.34
C THR A 28 5.16 6.45 -0.85
N VAL A 29 6.20 6.19 -0.05
CA VAL A 29 6.18 6.41 1.39
C VAL A 29 7.54 6.87 1.88
N GLU A 30 7.60 7.90 2.72
CA GLU A 30 8.85 8.31 3.35
C GLU A 30 9.47 7.15 4.15
N THR A 31 10.78 6.97 4.02
CA THR A 31 11.53 5.88 4.67
C THR A 31 11.45 5.90 6.19
N LYS A 32 11.17 7.06 6.78
CA LYS A 32 11.01 7.24 8.23
C LYS A 32 9.58 7.01 8.71
N ASN A 33 8.61 6.84 7.80
CA ASN A 33 7.21 6.57 8.16
C ASN A 33 6.98 5.08 8.42
N TYR A 34 7.62 4.57 9.48
CA TYR A 34 7.60 3.15 9.84
C TYR A 34 6.19 2.60 10.08
N VAL A 35 5.26 3.44 10.55
CA VAL A 35 3.87 3.06 10.79
C VAL A 35 3.15 2.76 9.47
N ALA A 36 3.27 3.65 8.47
CA ALA A 36 2.67 3.43 7.16
C ALA A 36 3.34 2.26 6.43
N ILE A 37 4.67 2.15 6.49
CA ILE A 37 5.43 1.03 5.92
C ILE A 37 4.94 -0.32 6.50
N ALA A 38 4.77 -0.40 7.83
CA ALA A 38 4.28 -1.62 8.47
C ALA A 38 2.85 -1.96 8.02
N LEU A 39 1.98 -0.96 7.88
CA LEU A 39 0.64 -1.14 7.34
C LEU A 39 0.67 -1.67 5.90
N TYR A 40 1.42 -1.02 5.00
CA TYR A 40 1.48 -1.40 3.59
C TYR A 40 2.03 -2.81 3.41
N ARG A 41 3.09 -3.17 4.15
CA ARG A 41 3.61 -4.54 4.15
C ARG A 41 2.58 -5.56 4.64
N LYS A 42 1.83 -5.24 5.70
CA LYS A 42 0.80 -6.13 6.26
C LYS A 42 -0.29 -6.47 5.25
N VAL A 43 -0.66 -5.53 4.38
CA VAL A 43 -1.71 -5.74 3.35
C VAL A 43 -1.16 -6.27 2.02
N GLY A 44 0.16 -6.47 1.90
CA GLY A 44 0.78 -7.14 0.75
C GLY A 44 1.59 -6.25 -0.19
N PHE A 45 1.70 -4.93 0.06
CA PHE A 45 2.59 -4.09 -0.74
C PHE A 45 4.04 -4.52 -0.58
N ARG A 46 4.77 -4.56 -1.69
CA ARG A 46 6.20 -4.85 -1.76
C ARG A 46 6.95 -3.60 -2.21
N ARG A 47 8.12 -3.34 -1.62
CA ARG A 47 9.00 -2.28 -2.10
C ARG A 47 9.55 -2.67 -3.47
N ILE A 48 9.41 -1.79 -4.45
CA ILE A 48 9.93 -1.97 -5.81
C ILE A 48 11.02 -0.96 -6.17
N GLY A 49 11.17 0.10 -5.38
CA GLY A 49 12.14 1.15 -5.65
C GLY A 49 12.36 2.06 -4.45
N SER A 50 13.16 3.10 -4.68
CA SER A 50 13.34 4.20 -3.74
C SER A 50 13.90 5.41 -4.45
N SER A 51 13.42 6.58 -4.08
CA SER A 51 13.88 7.88 -4.56
C SER A 51 13.76 8.90 -3.43
N ASP A 52 14.77 9.76 -3.27
CA ASP A 52 14.80 10.90 -2.34
C ASP A 52 14.15 10.64 -0.97
N GLY A 53 14.74 9.73 -0.19
CA GLY A 53 14.27 9.45 1.16
C GLY A 53 12.89 8.79 1.24
N SER A 54 12.33 8.34 0.12
CA SER A 54 11.07 7.60 0.01
C SER A 54 11.26 6.23 -0.64
N TRP A 55 10.37 5.30 -0.32
CA TRP A 55 10.24 4.01 -0.97
C TRP A 55 9.05 4.01 -1.92
N GLU A 56 9.23 3.40 -3.08
CA GLU A 56 8.14 3.06 -3.98
C GLU A 56 7.66 1.66 -3.65
N MET A 57 6.35 1.49 -3.52
CA MET A 57 5.73 0.23 -3.14
C MET A 57 4.58 -0.13 -4.08
N MET A 58 4.42 -1.42 -4.34
CA MET A 58 3.45 -1.95 -5.28
C MET A 58 2.70 -3.15 -4.69
N LEU A 59 1.40 -3.21 -4.92
CA LEU A 59 0.55 -4.35 -4.64
C LEU A 59 -0.09 -4.83 -5.95
N THR A 60 0.19 -6.07 -6.34
CA THR A 60 -0.47 -6.72 -7.47
C THR A 60 -1.74 -7.41 -6.99
N LEU A 61 -2.85 -7.22 -7.72
CA LEU A 61 -4.20 -7.68 -7.34
C LEU A 61 -4.69 -8.89 -8.16
N THR A 62 -3.84 -9.45 -9.03
CA THR A 62 -4.18 -10.57 -9.92
C THR A 62 -5.00 -11.64 -9.22
N GLN A 63 -6.16 -11.95 -9.80
CA GLN A 63 -6.88 -13.19 -9.56
C GLN A 63 -6.09 -14.31 -10.25
N GLU A 64 -5.79 -15.38 -9.51
CA GLU A 64 -5.44 -16.67 -10.12
C GLU A 64 -6.66 -17.28 -10.83
#